data_AF-Q0JF70-F1
#
_entry.id   AF-Q0JF70-F1
#
_cell.length_a   1.000
_cell.length_b   1.000
_cell.length_c   1.000
_cell.angle_alpha   90.00
_cell.angle_beta   90.00
_cell.angle_gamma   90.00
#
_symmetry.space_group_name_H-M   'P 1'
#
loop_
_entity.id
_entity.type
_entity.pdbx_description
1 polymer ?
#
loop_
_entity_poly.entity_id
_entity_poly.type
_entity_poly.pdbx_seq_one_letter_code
_entity_poly.pdbx_strand_id
1 'polypeptide(L)'
;MAEAAARRWAAALVLLVLLTGTVELIGGGGGSGGRRLLAGLRAGSTAAASGTRRWLRDSSWPATAAAAAAASRGDDGDGDEASSAAMTVPGAVDDPEEVVSQVHMSIRNSTARRKLGYLSCGTGNPIDDCWRCDPDWHKNRQRLADCGIGFGRNAIGGRDGKIYVVTDPSDDDAVNPKKGTLRYAVIRDEPLWIVFKRDMVITLKQELIMNSFKTIDGRGANVHIANGACITIQYVTNVIIHGLHIHDCRPTGNAMVRSSPSHYGWRTMADGDAVSIFGASHIWVDHCSLSNCADGLIDAIMGSTAITVSNNYFTHHNEVMLLGHSDSYVKDKAMQVTIAFNHFGEGLIQRMPRCRHGYFHVVNNDYTHWEMYAIGGSAEPTINSQGNRYLAPTNPFAKEVTKRVETAQTIWKGWNWRSEGDLLLNGAFFTPSGAGASASYSRASSLGAKSSSMLLTMVIYDPLQEDSPFPQPPPAPNCEHCQWQQARSVAD
;
A
#
# COMPACT_ATOMS: atom_id res chain seq x y z
N MET A 1 -31.45 10.84 -40.52
CA MET A 1 -30.32 11.80 -40.47
C MET A 1 -30.86 13.21 -40.69
N ALA A 2 -30.15 14.25 -40.25
CA ALA A 2 -30.56 15.66 -40.28
C ALA A 2 -31.63 16.12 -39.26
N GLU A 3 -31.45 15.81 -37.96
CA GLU A 3 -32.15 16.55 -36.89
C GLU A 3 -31.33 16.71 -35.58
N ALA A 4 -29.99 16.64 -35.67
CA ALA A 4 -29.08 16.75 -34.51
C ALA A 4 -28.01 17.84 -34.63
N ALA A 5 -28.03 18.66 -35.69
CA ALA A 5 -27.00 19.67 -35.98
C ALA A 5 -27.32 21.09 -35.46
N ALA A 6 -28.55 21.35 -35.02
CA ALA A 6 -29.06 22.71 -34.75
C ALA A 6 -28.93 23.21 -33.29
N ARG A 7 -28.17 22.53 -32.42
CA ARG A 7 -28.07 22.86 -30.98
C ARG A 7 -26.67 23.23 -30.46
N ARG A 8 -25.72 23.62 -31.34
CA ARG A 8 -24.33 23.96 -30.93
C ARG A 8 -23.91 25.43 -31.13
N TRP A 9 -24.85 26.34 -31.42
CA TRP A 9 -24.54 27.75 -31.75
C TRP A 9 -25.27 28.81 -30.90
N ALA A 10 -25.81 28.43 -29.72
CA ALA A 10 -26.59 29.34 -28.85
C ALA A 10 -25.91 29.68 -27.50
N ALA A 11 -24.67 29.25 -27.26
CA ALA A 11 -23.94 29.49 -26.01
C ALA A 11 -22.73 30.45 -26.15
N ALA A 12 -22.43 30.92 -27.36
CA ALA A 12 -21.23 31.70 -27.68
C ALA A 12 -21.45 33.23 -27.75
N LEU A 13 -22.65 33.73 -27.38
CA LEU A 13 -23.03 35.15 -27.56
C LEU A 13 -23.52 35.86 -26.28
N VAL A 14 -23.11 35.37 -25.10
CA VAL A 14 -23.45 35.99 -23.80
C VAL A 14 -22.21 36.56 -23.07
N LEU A 15 -21.01 36.39 -23.63
CA LEU A 15 -19.74 36.83 -23.02
C LEU A 15 -19.10 38.05 -23.72
N LEU A 16 -19.91 38.95 -24.31
CA LEU A 16 -19.41 40.11 -25.06
C LEU A 16 -20.22 41.42 -24.86
N VAL A 17 -20.73 41.69 -23.65
CA VAL A 17 -21.48 42.94 -23.34
C VAL A 17 -21.04 43.59 -22.01
N LEU A 18 -19.80 43.37 -21.56
CA LEU A 18 -19.24 44.03 -20.35
C LEU A 18 -17.90 44.74 -20.62
N LEU A 19 -17.76 45.35 -21.81
CA LEU A 19 -16.69 46.27 -22.16
C LEU A 19 -17.24 47.37 -23.08
N THR A 20 -17.76 48.48 -22.52
CA THR A 20 -17.74 49.86 -23.06
C THR A 20 -18.58 50.84 -22.22
N GLY A 21 -18.03 52.02 -21.91
CA GLY A 21 -18.75 53.21 -21.41
C GLY A 21 -19.05 53.25 -19.90
N THR A 22 -18.96 54.37 -19.18
CA THR A 22 -18.55 55.75 -19.53
C THR A 22 -17.97 56.50 -18.32
N VAL A 23 -17.17 57.54 -18.62
CA VAL A 23 -16.62 58.61 -17.75
C VAL A 23 -17.80 59.48 -17.21
N GLU A 24 -17.80 60.14 -16.04
CA GLU A 24 -17.07 61.40 -15.72
C GLU A 24 -17.14 61.86 -14.21
N LEU A 25 -16.46 62.97 -13.89
CA LEU A 25 -16.15 63.61 -12.57
C LEU A 25 -17.39 64.01 -11.70
N ILE A 26 -17.32 64.44 -10.42
CA ILE A 26 -16.51 65.47 -9.72
C ILE A 26 -16.56 65.28 -8.17
N GLY A 27 -15.50 65.64 -7.42
CA GLY A 27 -15.65 66.45 -6.19
C GLY A 27 -15.37 65.87 -4.77
N GLY A 28 -14.11 65.99 -4.32
CA GLY A 28 -13.64 66.54 -3.03
C GLY A 28 -14.34 66.32 -1.66
N GLY A 29 -13.50 66.10 -0.63
CA GLY A 29 -13.84 66.41 0.78
C GLY A 29 -13.53 65.28 1.77
N GLY A 30 -12.69 65.55 2.79
CA GLY A 30 -12.36 64.58 3.85
C GLY A 30 -13.21 64.74 5.12
N GLY A 31 -13.14 63.77 6.03
CA GLY A 31 -13.77 63.84 7.35
C GLY A 31 -13.75 62.50 8.09
N SER A 32 -13.23 62.49 9.32
CA SER A 32 -13.10 61.30 10.17
C SER A 32 -14.24 61.16 11.19
N GLY A 33 -14.64 59.93 11.51
CA GLY A 33 -15.38 59.62 12.76
C GLY A 33 -16.45 58.53 12.68
N GLY A 34 -16.64 57.80 13.79
CA GLY A 34 -17.97 57.24 14.12
C GLY A 34 -18.23 55.72 13.97
N ARG A 35 -17.70 54.93 14.91
CA ARG A 35 -18.12 53.57 15.34
C ARG A 35 -19.56 53.06 15.03
N ARG A 36 -19.67 51.75 14.71
CA ARG A 36 -20.72 50.75 15.12
C ARG A 36 -22.17 50.98 14.61
N LEU A 37 -22.99 50.01 14.16
CA LEU A 37 -22.94 48.55 13.85
C LEU A 37 -23.75 48.31 12.52
N LEU A 38 -24.16 47.13 12.01
CA LEU A 38 -24.06 45.68 12.32
C LEU A 38 -24.28 44.87 10.99
N ALA A 39 -23.95 43.57 11.00
CA ALA A 39 -24.39 42.45 10.12
C ALA A 39 -24.88 42.67 8.66
N GLY A 40 -24.25 41.95 7.70
CA GLY A 40 -24.77 41.73 6.36
C GLY A 40 -23.85 40.83 5.50
N LEU A 41 -24.32 39.63 5.15
CA LEU A 41 -23.55 38.54 4.54
C LEU A 41 -22.70 38.93 3.30
N ARG A 42 -21.44 38.45 3.24
CA ARG A 42 -20.82 37.95 2.00
C ARG A 42 -19.96 36.71 2.29
N ALA A 43 -20.23 35.65 1.54
CA ALA A 43 -19.38 34.47 1.51
C ALA A 43 -18.09 34.76 0.72
N GLY A 44 -16.96 34.28 1.24
CA GLY A 44 -15.66 34.30 0.57
C GLY A 44 -14.98 32.97 0.81
N SER A 45 -14.82 32.18 -0.25
CA SER A 45 -14.27 30.82 -0.21
C SER A 45 -12.80 30.81 0.17
N THR A 46 -12.45 30.09 1.24
CA THR A 46 -11.06 29.71 1.57
C THR A 46 -10.97 28.19 1.69
N ALA A 47 -9.87 27.62 1.19
CA ALA A 47 -9.66 26.19 1.03
C ALA A 47 -9.88 25.38 2.32
N ALA A 48 -10.45 24.18 2.16
CA ALA A 48 -10.56 23.21 3.24
C ALA A 48 -9.17 22.63 3.57
N ALA A 49 -8.54 23.14 4.62
CA ALA A 49 -7.47 22.41 5.30
C ALA A 49 -8.07 21.12 5.89
N SER A 50 -7.41 19.99 5.68
CA SER A 50 -7.79 18.69 6.25
C SER A 50 -7.76 18.78 7.78
N GLY A 51 -8.95 18.84 8.38
CA GLY A 51 -9.10 19.16 9.79
C GLY A 51 -8.79 17.98 10.69
N THR A 52 -7.62 17.98 11.31
CA THR A 52 -7.31 17.14 12.47
C THR A 52 -8.36 17.33 13.56
N ARG A 53 -9.23 16.33 13.78
CA ARG A 53 -10.19 16.32 14.89
C ARG A 53 -10.12 15.04 15.70
N ARG A 54 -9.51 15.19 16.87
CA ARG A 54 -10.03 14.69 18.15
C ARG A 54 -10.32 13.18 18.23
N TRP A 55 -9.24 12.41 18.27
CA TRP A 55 -9.24 11.12 18.98
C TRP A 55 -9.73 11.34 20.43
N LEU A 56 -10.92 10.83 20.76
CA LEU A 56 -11.28 10.51 22.14
C LEU A 56 -10.49 9.24 22.49
N ARG A 57 -9.55 9.28 23.43
CA ARG A 57 -9.77 9.10 24.88
C ARG A 57 -10.72 7.94 25.22
N ASP A 58 -10.19 7.05 26.06
CA ASP A 58 -10.85 5.95 26.76
C ASP A 58 -11.31 4.76 25.88
N SER A 59 -10.32 4.03 25.38
CA SER A 59 -10.40 2.55 25.31
C SER A 59 -9.25 1.95 26.13
N SER A 60 -9.52 1.64 27.41
CA SER A 60 -8.59 0.90 28.25
C SER A 60 -8.61 -0.58 27.86
N TRP A 61 -7.64 -1.00 27.05
CA TRP A 61 -7.43 -2.41 26.73
C TRP A 61 -6.88 -3.16 27.96
N PRO A 62 -7.49 -4.27 28.41
CA PRO A 62 -6.85 -5.20 29.33
C PRO A 62 -5.75 -5.96 28.58
N ALA A 63 -4.49 -5.73 28.95
CA ALA A 63 -3.33 -6.35 28.31
C ALA A 63 -3.11 -7.83 28.74
N THR A 64 -4.16 -8.66 28.71
CA THR A 64 -4.16 -10.01 29.32
C THR A 64 -4.27 -11.18 28.33
N ALA A 65 -4.40 -10.94 27.02
CA ALA A 65 -4.46 -12.01 26.02
C ALA A 65 -3.09 -12.48 25.48
N ALA A 66 -2.02 -11.71 25.70
CA ALA A 66 -0.68 -11.98 25.12
C ALA A 66 0.30 -12.69 26.08
N ALA A 67 -0.08 -12.95 27.34
CA ALA A 67 0.83 -13.29 28.43
C ALA A 67 0.84 -14.78 28.84
N ALA A 68 0.59 -15.71 27.92
CA ALA A 68 0.50 -17.14 28.21
C ALA A 68 1.82 -17.93 28.02
N ALA A 69 2.94 -17.27 27.71
CA ALA A 69 4.19 -17.92 27.30
C ALA A 69 5.47 -17.34 27.93
N ALA A 70 5.46 -17.01 29.22
CA ALA A 70 6.67 -16.75 30.01
C ALA A 70 6.39 -16.90 31.51
N ALA A 71 6.77 -18.03 32.11
CA ALA A 71 6.56 -18.30 33.54
C ALA A 71 7.78 -18.99 34.18
N SER A 72 8.77 -18.22 34.63
CA SER A 72 9.82 -18.70 35.55
C SER A 72 10.50 -17.60 36.37
N ARG A 73 9.96 -17.35 37.58
CA ARG A 73 10.63 -17.06 38.88
C ARG A 73 11.66 -15.92 39.05
N GLY A 74 11.35 -15.03 40.01
CA GLY A 74 12.30 -14.29 40.89
C GLY A 74 12.90 -13.01 40.30
N ASP A 75 13.26 -11.97 41.08
CA ASP A 75 13.11 -11.67 42.51
C ASP A 75 13.23 -10.13 42.70
N ASP A 76 12.89 -9.57 43.87
CA ASP A 76 12.78 -8.11 44.10
C ASP A 76 14.13 -7.35 44.22
N GLY A 77 14.16 -6.06 43.86
CA GLY A 77 15.30 -5.17 44.15
C GLY A 77 15.23 -3.75 43.55
N ASP A 78 15.24 -2.72 44.39
CA ASP A 78 15.21 -1.29 44.02
C ASP A 78 16.47 -0.79 43.28
N GLY A 79 16.31 0.25 42.45
CA GLY A 79 17.44 1.05 41.93
C GLY A 79 17.05 2.05 40.83
N ASP A 80 17.05 3.35 41.15
CA ASP A 80 16.87 4.43 40.18
C ASP A 80 18.04 4.52 39.18
N GLU A 81 17.83 4.15 37.92
CA GLU A 81 18.62 4.69 36.82
C GLU A 81 17.78 4.79 35.53
N ALA A 82 17.37 6.02 35.19
CA ALA A 82 16.59 6.32 33.98
C ALA A 82 17.47 6.26 32.71
N SER A 83 17.93 5.06 32.37
CA SER A 83 18.58 4.81 31.08
C SER A 83 17.56 4.99 29.95
N SER A 84 17.98 5.63 28.85
CA SER A 84 17.18 5.77 27.65
C SER A 84 17.15 4.46 26.87
N ALA A 85 16.52 3.43 27.44
CA ALA A 85 16.27 2.17 26.78
C ALA A 85 15.58 2.44 25.43
N ALA A 86 16.27 2.13 24.33
CA ALA A 86 15.70 2.25 23.00
C ALA A 86 14.40 1.41 22.98
N MET A 87 13.28 2.03 22.64
CA MET A 87 12.00 1.32 22.56
C MET A 87 12.09 0.25 21.47
N THR A 88 12.36 -0.98 21.86
CA THR A 88 12.39 -2.15 20.99
C THR A 88 10.98 -2.45 20.53
N VAL A 89 10.63 -2.01 19.31
CA VAL A 89 9.34 -2.32 18.68
C VAL A 89 9.43 -3.72 18.07
N PRO A 90 8.58 -4.68 18.49
CA PRO A 90 8.66 -6.05 18.00
C PRO A 90 8.62 -6.16 16.47
N GLY A 91 9.68 -6.73 15.90
CA GLY A 91 9.86 -6.94 14.47
C GLY A 91 10.87 -5.98 13.80
N ALA A 92 11.15 -4.81 14.39
CA ALA A 92 12.23 -3.95 13.92
C ALA A 92 13.60 -4.63 14.15
N VAL A 93 14.51 -4.50 13.20
CA VAL A 93 15.90 -4.97 13.32
C VAL A 93 16.83 -3.86 13.81
N ASP A 94 17.91 -4.23 14.51
CA ASP A 94 18.90 -3.27 15.02
C ASP A 94 19.79 -2.67 13.92
N ASP A 95 20.12 -3.45 12.87
CA ASP A 95 20.86 -2.97 11.68
C ASP A 95 19.99 -3.05 10.40
N PRO A 96 19.37 -1.93 10.00
CA PRO A 96 18.62 -1.85 8.75
C PRO A 96 19.48 -1.97 7.48
N GLU A 97 20.77 -1.62 7.53
CA GLU A 97 21.67 -1.68 6.38
C GLU A 97 22.05 -3.14 6.06
N GLU A 98 22.07 -4.04 7.07
CA GLU A 98 22.23 -5.48 6.84
C GLU A 98 21.07 -6.03 5.98
N VAL A 99 19.83 -5.65 6.28
CA VAL A 99 18.64 -6.08 5.51
C VAL A 99 18.67 -5.53 4.09
N VAL A 100 19.12 -4.29 3.90
CA VAL A 100 19.37 -3.70 2.56
C VAL A 100 20.41 -4.53 1.80
N SER A 101 21.52 -4.88 2.44
CA SER A 101 22.56 -5.74 1.85
C SER A 101 22.03 -7.12 1.45
N GLN A 102 21.21 -7.75 2.30
CA GLN A 102 20.54 -9.03 2.00
C GLN A 102 19.63 -8.94 0.76
N VAL A 103 18.86 -7.84 0.60
CA VAL A 103 18.06 -7.60 -0.61
C VAL A 103 18.92 -7.50 -1.86
N HIS A 104 20.03 -6.75 -1.82
CA HIS A 104 20.95 -6.63 -2.96
C HIS A 104 21.62 -7.96 -3.33
N MET A 105 21.96 -8.79 -2.34
CA MET A 105 22.45 -10.15 -2.59
C MET A 105 21.41 -11.01 -3.30
N SER A 106 20.15 -10.99 -2.86
CA SER A 106 19.05 -11.73 -3.51
C SER A 106 18.82 -11.28 -4.96
N ILE A 107 18.74 -9.96 -5.21
CA ILE A 107 18.60 -9.38 -6.56
C ILE A 107 19.79 -9.79 -7.44
N ARG A 108 21.02 -9.71 -6.90
CA ARG A 108 22.22 -10.08 -7.65
C ARG A 108 22.17 -11.55 -8.07
N ASN A 109 21.81 -12.43 -7.14
CA ASN A 109 21.80 -13.88 -7.33
C ASN A 109 20.74 -14.31 -8.36
N SER A 110 19.51 -13.82 -8.25
CA SER A 110 18.46 -14.04 -9.25
C SER A 110 18.89 -13.54 -10.64
N THR A 111 19.35 -12.28 -10.74
CA THR A 111 19.83 -11.73 -12.02
C THR A 111 21.05 -12.48 -12.59
N ALA A 112 21.93 -13.02 -11.73
CA ALA A 112 23.08 -13.82 -12.17
C ALA A 112 22.64 -15.18 -12.73
N ARG A 113 21.67 -15.85 -12.08
CA ARG A 113 21.06 -17.10 -12.58
C ARG A 113 20.42 -16.89 -13.96
N ARG A 114 19.65 -15.83 -14.15
CA ARG A 114 19.08 -15.46 -15.46
C ARG A 114 20.15 -15.29 -16.55
N LYS A 115 21.29 -14.67 -16.24
CA LYS A 115 22.40 -14.49 -17.20
C LYS A 115 23.11 -15.79 -17.59
N LEU A 116 22.93 -16.88 -16.83
CA LEU A 116 23.57 -18.18 -17.07
C LEU A 116 22.74 -19.13 -17.94
N GLY A 117 21.50 -18.77 -18.32
CA GLY A 117 20.69 -19.63 -19.18
C GLY A 117 19.54 -18.91 -19.89
N TYR A 118 19.55 -18.94 -21.22
CA TYR A 118 18.48 -18.45 -22.11
C TYR A 118 17.14 -19.20 -21.94
N LEU A 119 17.14 -20.31 -21.19
CA LEU A 119 15.98 -21.17 -20.90
C LEU A 119 15.56 -21.16 -19.41
N SER A 120 16.14 -20.28 -18.58
CA SER A 120 15.75 -20.19 -17.17
C SER A 120 14.44 -19.39 -17.03
N CYS A 121 13.49 -19.89 -16.23
CA CYS A 121 12.28 -19.14 -15.86
C CYS A 121 12.58 -17.82 -15.12
N GLY A 122 13.79 -17.65 -14.57
CA GLY A 122 14.18 -16.47 -13.80
C GLY A 122 14.09 -15.16 -14.58
N THR A 123 13.25 -14.26 -14.08
CA THR A 123 13.02 -12.89 -14.54
C THR A 123 14.15 -11.94 -14.12
N GLY A 124 14.82 -12.22 -12.98
CA GLY A 124 15.72 -11.29 -12.31
C GLY A 124 15.09 -10.63 -11.06
N ASN A 125 13.80 -10.86 -10.82
CA ASN A 125 13.09 -10.53 -9.59
C ASN A 125 13.15 -11.74 -8.63
N PRO A 126 13.88 -11.65 -7.49
CA PRO A 126 14.07 -12.79 -6.60
C PRO A 126 12.81 -13.28 -5.90
N ILE A 127 11.77 -12.43 -5.78
CA ILE A 127 10.48 -12.82 -5.18
C ILE A 127 9.76 -13.76 -6.14
N ASP A 128 9.55 -13.31 -7.37
CA ASP A 128 8.83 -14.08 -8.40
C ASP A 128 9.60 -15.34 -8.79
N ASP A 129 10.92 -15.24 -8.99
CA ASP A 129 11.79 -16.37 -9.34
C ASP A 129 11.76 -17.49 -8.28
N CYS A 130 11.41 -17.17 -7.04
CA CYS A 130 11.35 -18.14 -5.92
C CYS A 130 10.10 -19.04 -5.97
N TRP A 131 8.95 -18.53 -6.45
CA TRP A 131 7.68 -19.28 -6.49
C TRP A 131 7.08 -19.47 -7.88
N ARG A 132 7.16 -18.50 -8.80
CA ARG A 132 6.59 -18.61 -10.16
C ARG A 132 7.29 -19.67 -11.00
N CYS A 133 8.55 -19.97 -10.69
CA CYS A 133 9.32 -21.03 -11.32
C CYS A 133 9.06 -22.43 -10.75
N ASP A 134 8.12 -22.58 -9.79
CA ASP A 134 7.53 -23.86 -9.44
C ASP A 134 6.30 -24.12 -10.35
N PRO A 135 6.36 -25.05 -11.31
CA PRO A 135 5.19 -25.36 -12.15
C PRO A 135 4.01 -25.92 -11.33
N ASP A 136 4.29 -26.45 -10.14
CA ASP A 136 3.33 -26.97 -9.18
C ASP A 136 3.01 -25.97 -8.05
N TRP A 137 3.27 -24.66 -8.24
CA TRP A 137 2.92 -23.60 -7.26
C TRP A 137 1.48 -23.68 -6.75
N HIS A 138 0.55 -24.16 -7.59
CA HIS A 138 -0.87 -24.29 -7.29
C HIS A 138 -1.16 -25.43 -6.28
N LYS A 139 -0.28 -26.43 -6.20
CA LYS A 139 -0.25 -27.46 -5.13
C LYS A 139 0.55 -26.95 -3.92
N ASN A 140 1.60 -26.17 -4.18
CA ASN A 140 2.56 -25.67 -3.18
C ASN A 140 2.26 -24.23 -2.72
N ARG A 141 0.99 -23.78 -2.68
CA ARG A 141 0.62 -22.36 -2.52
C ARG A 141 1.33 -21.64 -1.37
N GLN A 142 1.44 -22.32 -0.24
CA GLN A 142 2.02 -21.83 1.02
C GLN A 142 3.53 -21.50 0.90
N ARG A 143 4.26 -22.13 -0.04
CA ARG A 143 5.67 -21.83 -0.36
C ARG A 143 5.94 -20.37 -0.70
N LEU A 144 4.92 -19.63 -1.17
CA LEU A 144 5.02 -18.18 -1.40
C LEU A 144 5.56 -17.44 -0.16
N ALA A 145 5.17 -17.85 1.05
CA ALA A 145 5.59 -17.20 2.29
C ALA A 145 7.11 -17.27 2.55
N ASP A 146 7.82 -18.20 1.91
CA ASP A 146 9.28 -18.34 2.04
C ASP A 146 10.04 -17.45 1.01
N CYS A 147 9.32 -16.74 0.14
CA CYS A 147 9.87 -15.92 -0.95
C CYS A 147 9.90 -14.41 -0.66
N GLY A 148 9.44 -13.97 0.52
CA GLY A 148 9.51 -12.58 0.95
C GLY A 148 10.96 -12.09 1.11
N ILE A 149 11.20 -10.81 0.79
CA ILE A 149 12.51 -10.16 0.98
C ILE A 149 12.35 -8.85 1.77
N GLY A 150 13.47 -8.24 2.17
CA GLY A 150 13.47 -6.95 2.86
C GLY A 150 13.00 -7.04 4.32
N PHE A 151 12.41 -5.96 4.84
CA PHE A 151 11.97 -5.90 6.24
C PHE A 151 10.78 -6.84 6.52
N GLY A 152 9.88 -7.03 5.55
CA GLY A 152 8.76 -7.98 5.62
C GLY A 152 9.12 -9.45 5.34
N ARG A 153 10.40 -9.81 5.12
CA ARG A 153 10.81 -11.18 4.74
C ARG A 153 10.39 -12.30 5.71
N ASN A 154 10.10 -11.96 6.96
CA ASN A 154 9.66 -12.89 7.99
C ASN A 154 8.13 -12.97 8.13
N ALA A 155 7.35 -12.32 7.26
CA ALA A 155 5.90 -12.39 7.25
C ALA A 155 5.43 -13.77 6.75
N ILE A 156 5.24 -14.74 7.65
CA ILE A 156 4.86 -16.11 7.26
C ILE A 156 3.37 -16.26 6.90
N GLY A 157 2.55 -15.24 7.17
CA GLY A 157 1.11 -15.27 6.90
C GLY A 157 0.44 -16.49 7.54
N GLY A 158 -0.38 -17.18 6.76
CA GLY A 158 -1.02 -18.45 7.13
C GLY A 158 -0.30 -19.71 6.65
N ARG A 159 1.03 -19.67 6.40
CA ARG A 159 1.80 -20.80 5.81
C ARG A 159 1.60 -22.11 6.57
N ASP A 160 1.62 -22.06 7.90
CA ASP A 160 1.54 -23.25 8.76
C ASP A 160 0.08 -23.60 9.14
N GLY A 161 -0.88 -22.99 8.44
CA GLY A 161 -2.32 -23.11 8.64
C GLY A 161 -3.02 -24.06 7.66
N LYS A 162 -4.34 -24.18 7.81
CA LYS A 162 -5.19 -24.88 6.83
C LYS A 162 -5.54 -23.94 5.68
N ILE A 163 -5.74 -24.50 4.48
CA ILE A 163 -6.34 -23.75 3.38
C ILE A 163 -7.83 -23.54 3.69
N TYR A 164 -8.27 -22.28 3.64
CA TYR A 164 -9.68 -21.89 3.72
C TYR A 164 -10.13 -21.42 2.34
N VAL A 165 -11.23 -21.99 1.83
CA VAL A 165 -11.80 -21.58 0.53
C VAL A 165 -13.00 -20.66 0.76
N VAL A 166 -12.88 -19.40 0.34
CA VAL A 166 -14.00 -18.45 0.26
C VAL A 166 -14.92 -18.89 -0.89
N THR A 167 -16.21 -18.99 -0.58
CA THR A 167 -17.27 -19.44 -1.49
C THR A 167 -18.41 -18.44 -1.63
N ASP A 168 -18.57 -17.57 -0.64
CA ASP A 168 -19.62 -16.55 -0.54
C ASP A 168 -18.96 -15.16 -0.48
N PRO A 169 -19.18 -14.27 -1.47
CA PRO A 169 -18.57 -12.93 -1.50
C PRO A 169 -19.32 -11.89 -0.65
N SER A 170 -20.43 -12.25 0.01
CA SER A 170 -21.23 -11.31 0.82
C SER A 170 -20.58 -10.95 2.17
N ASP A 171 -20.95 -9.78 2.67
CA ASP A 171 -20.44 -9.21 3.93
C ASP A 171 -21.57 -8.52 4.73
N ASP A 172 -22.77 -9.12 4.71
CA ASP A 172 -24.00 -8.46 5.16
C ASP A 172 -24.04 -8.15 6.67
N ASP A 173 -23.25 -8.87 7.48
CA ASP A 173 -23.14 -8.67 8.93
C ASP A 173 -21.65 -8.66 9.35
N ALA A 174 -21.14 -7.48 9.71
CA ALA A 174 -19.78 -7.27 10.18
C ALA A 174 -19.52 -7.82 11.60
N VAL A 175 -20.57 -8.17 12.35
CA VAL A 175 -20.52 -8.79 13.68
C VAL A 175 -20.68 -10.30 13.59
N ASN A 176 -21.52 -10.85 12.71
CA ASN A 176 -21.78 -12.30 12.61
C ASN A 176 -21.54 -12.84 11.20
N PRO A 177 -20.28 -12.85 10.72
CA PRO A 177 -19.97 -13.28 9.36
C PRO A 177 -20.30 -14.76 9.14
N LYS A 178 -20.93 -15.09 8.01
CA LYS A 178 -21.28 -16.46 7.61
C LYS A 178 -20.03 -17.28 7.28
N LYS A 179 -19.99 -18.56 7.69
CA LYS A 179 -18.98 -19.51 7.19
C LYS A 179 -19.10 -19.63 5.67
N GLY A 180 -17.96 -19.49 4.97
CA GLY A 180 -17.86 -19.37 3.52
C GLY A 180 -17.46 -17.97 3.05
N THR A 181 -17.56 -16.95 3.91
CA THR A 181 -17.17 -15.56 3.62
C THR A 181 -15.72 -15.25 3.96
N LEU A 182 -15.17 -14.21 3.33
CA LEU A 182 -13.84 -13.70 3.63
C LEU A 182 -13.74 -13.21 5.09
N ARG A 183 -14.73 -12.42 5.58
CA ARG A 183 -14.73 -11.92 6.97
C ARG A 183 -14.71 -13.05 7.99
N TYR A 184 -15.42 -14.15 7.78
CA TYR A 184 -15.36 -15.30 8.70
C TYR A 184 -13.95 -15.87 8.82
N ALA A 185 -13.22 -15.96 7.70
CA ALA A 185 -11.90 -16.58 7.62
C ALA A 185 -10.82 -15.71 8.28
N VAL A 186 -10.75 -14.41 7.96
CA VAL A 186 -9.67 -13.53 8.42
C VAL A 186 -9.68 -13.30 9.94
N ILE A 187 -10.84 -13.43 10.60
CA ILE A 187 -10.96 -13.30 12.06
C ILE A 187 -10.71 -14.59 12.83
N ARG A 188 -10.36 -15.71 12.18
CA ARG A 188 -10.08 -16.96 12.90
C ARG A 188 -8.84 -16.85 13.79
N ASP A 189 -8.80 -17.59 14.89
CA ASP A 189 -7.63 -17.61 15.78
C ASP A 189 -6.51 -18.48 15.22
N GLU A 190 -6.86 -19.59 14.55
CA GLU A 190 -5.90 -20.44 13.86
C GLU A 190 -5.25 -19.75 12.64
N PRO A 191 -3.99 -20.08 12.30
CA PRO A 191 -3.40 -19.67 11.03
C PRO A 191 -4.22 -20.19 9.83
N LEU A 192 -4.46 -19.35 8.83
CA LEU A 192 -5.21 -19.73 7.62
C LEU A 192 -4.61 -19.17 6.34
N TRP A 193 -4.49 -20.03 5.34
CA TRP A 193 -4.20 -19.65 3.95
C TRP A 193 -5.52 -19.53 3.18
N ILE A 194 -5.98 -18.31 2.97
CA ILE A 194 -7.32 -18.01 2.46
C ILE A 194 -7.24 -17.86 0.94
N VAL A 195 -7.98 -18.70 0.22
CA VAL A 195 -8.08 -18.71 -1.26
C VAL A 195 -9.54 -18.57 -1.68
N PHE A 196 -9.79 -18.32 -2.97
CA PHE A 196 -11.12 -18.07 -3.51
C PHE A 196 -11.54 -19.20 -4.46
N LYS A 197 -12.80 -19.64 -4.38
CA LYS A 197 -13.33 -20.75 -5.21
C LYS A 197 -13.45 -20.40 -6.70
N ARG A 198 -13.59 -19.11 -7.00
CA ARG A 198 -13.93 -18.51 -8.30
C ARG A 198 -13.70 -17.01 -8.20
N ASP A 199 -13.84 -16.32 -9.32
CA ASP A 199 -13.82 -14.86 -9.38
C ASP A 199 -14.91 -14.23 -8.49
N MET A 200 -14.58 -13.14 -7.82
CA MET A 200 -15.44 -12.48 -6.85
C MET A 200 -15.23 -10.97 -6.82
N VAL A 201 -16.32 -10.22 -6.71
CA VAL A 201 -16.32 -8.84 -6.25
C VAL A 201 -16.90 -8.83 -4.84
N ILE A 202 -16.10 -8.40 -3.86
CA ILE A 202 -16.44 -8.38 -2.44
C ILE A 202 -16.59 -6.92 -2.01
N THR A 203 -17.83 -6.51 -1.75
CA THR A 203 -18.15 -5.18 -1.22
C THR A 203 -18.37 -5.26 0.27
N LEU A 204 -17.33 -4.93 1.03
CA LEU A 204 -17.36 -4.95 2.49
C LEU A 204 -18.22 -3.82 3.04
N LYS A 205 -19.10 -4.13 3.99
CA LYS A 205 -20.00 -3.14 4.61
C LYS A 205 -19.31 -2.28 5.66
N GLN A 206 -18.22 -2.81 6.22
CA GLN A 206 -17.35 -2.21 7.21
C GLN A 206 -15.92 -2.71 6.97
N GLU A 207 -14.92 -2.03 7.50
CA GLU A 207 -13.52 -2.43 7.39
C GLU A 207 -13.28 -3.91 7.74
N LEU A 208 -12.44 -4.58 6.95
CA LEU A 208 -12.07 -5.98 7.13
C LEU A 208 -10.91 -6.07 8.15
N ILE A 209 -11.27 -5.93 9.42
CA ILE A 209 -10.37 -6.23 10.54
C ILE A 209 -10.10 -7.74 10.57
N MET A 210 -8.84 -8.11 10.79
CA MET A 210 -8.38 -9.49 10.82
C MET A 210 -7.51 -9.82 12.02
N ASN A 211 -7.32 -11.11 12.28
CA ASN A 211 -6.41 -11.64 13.29
C ASN A 211 -5.01 -11.91 12.67
N SER A 212 -4.02 -12.22 13.50
CA SER A 212 -2.66 -12.59 13.09
C SER A 212 -2.61 -13.90 12.29
N PHE A 213 -1.49 -14.16 11.61
CA PHE A 213 -1.22 -15.40 10.86
C PHE A 213 -2.23 -15.69 9.75
N LYS A 214 -2.42 -14.72 8.85
CA LYS A 214 -3.36 -14.82 7.73
C LYS A 214 -2.65 -14.57 6.41
N THR A 215 -2.93 -15.40 5.42
CA THR A 215 -2.66 -15.06 4.02
C THR A 215 -3.98 -14.91 3.30
N ILE A 216 -4.17 -13.82 2.55
CA ILE A 216 -5.22 -13.70 1.55
C ILE A 216 -4.54 -13.84 0.18
N ASP A 217 -4.79 -14.97 -0.50
CA ASP A 217 -4.14 -15.38 -1.75
C ASP A 217 -5.15 -15.45 -2.89
N GLY A 218 -5.17 -14.41 -3.73
CA GLY A 218 -6.05 -14.31 -4.89
C GLY A 218 -5.66 -15.21 -6.07
N ARG A 219 -4.46 -15.81 -6.11
CA ARG A 219 -3.99 -16.54 -7.30
C ARG A 219 -4.97 -17.61 -7.75
N GLY A 220 -5.31 -17.63 -9.03
CA GLY A 220 -6.25 -18.58 -9.64
C GLY A 220 -7.72 -18.15 -9.59
N ALA A 221 -8.01 -16.92 -9.17
CA ALA A 221 -9.30 -16.25 -9.34
C ALA A 221 -9.05 -14.74 -9.55
N ASN A 222 -9.93 -14.05 -10.25
CA ASN A 222 -9.95 -12.59 -10.24
C ASN A 222 -10.77 -12.09 -9.05
N VAL A 223 -10.11 -11.47 -8.07
CA VAL A 223 -10.69 -11.09 -6.78
C VAL A 223 -10.57 -9.60 -6.55
N HIS A 224 -11.72 -8.92 -6.57
CA HIS A 224 -11.85 -7.51 -6.30
C HIS A 224 -12.40 -7.28 -4.88
N ILE A 225 -11.73 -6.46 -4.08
CA ILE A 225 -12.28 -5.86 -2.85
C ILE A 225 -12.58 -4.40 -3.19
N ALA A 226 -13.88 -4.07 -3.33
CA ALA A 226 -14.27 -2.80 -3.94
C ALA A 226 -15.65 -2.27 -3.58
N ASN A 227 -15.85 -0.97 -3.83
CA ASN A 227 -17.12 -0.21 -3.68
C ASN A 227 -17.66 -0.09 -2.25
N GLY A 228 -16.87 -0.42 -1.24
CA GLY A 228 -17.22 -0.38 0.17
C GLY A 228 -16.00 -0.06 1.03
N ALA A 229 -15.96 -0.53 2.26
CA ALA A 229 -14.71 -0.51 3.02
C ALA A 229 -13.69 -1.51 2.45
N CYS A 230 -12.45 -1.44 2.92
CA CYS A 230 -11.36 -2.33 2.51
C CYS A 230 -10.59 -2.87 3.73
N ILE A 231 -9.27 -3.07 3.64
CA ILE A 231 -8.51 -3.92 4.59
C ILE A 231 -7.96 -3.11 5.77
N THR A 232 -8.15 -3.60 7.00
CA THR A 232 -7.53 -3.06 8.22
C THR A 232 -6.72 -4.14 8.95
N ILE A 233 -5.40 -3.96 8.99
CA ILE A 233 -4.44 -4.79 9.72
C ILE A 233 -4.04 -4.04 11.00
N GLN A 234 -4.78 -4.23 12.09
CA GLN A 234 -4.60 -3.47 13.32
C GLN A 234 -4.13 -4.36 14.50
N TYR A 235 -3.00 -3.99 15.11
CA TYR A 235 -2.42 -4.65 16.30
C TYR A 235 -2.21 -6.17 16.17
N VAL A 236 -1.88 -6.62 14.96
CA VAL A 236 -1.66 -8.03 14.62
C VAL A 236 -0.32 -8.23 13.93
N THR A 237 0.08 -9.47 13.73
CA THR A 237 1.35 -9.82 13.08
C THR A 237 1.21 -10.96 12.07
N ASN A 238 2.20 -11.08 11.18
CA ASN A 238 2.28 -12.16 10.18
C ASN A 238 1.04 -12.18 9.26
N VAL A 239 0.94 -11.16 8.40
CA VAL A 239 -0.11 -11.07 7.40
C VAL A 239 0.49 -10.92 6.00
N ILE A 240 0.01 -11.73 5.06
CA ILE A 240 0.32 -11.62 3.63
C ILE A 240 -0.97 -11.27 2.89
N ILE A 241 -0.95 -10.18 2.12
CA ILE A 241 -2.02 -9.80 1.17
C ILE A 241 -1.43 -9.97 -0.22
N HIS A 242 -1.93 -10.94 -1.00
CA HIS A 242 -1.31 -11.32 -2.27
C HIS A 242 -2.32 -11.51 -3.42
N GLY A 243 -2.05 -10.88 -4.56
CA GLY A 243 -2.78 -11.13 -5.81
C GLY A 243 -4.23 -10.64 -5.83
N LEU A 244 -4.51 -9.48 -5.21
CA LEU A 244 -5.87 -8.90 -5.13
C LEU A 244 -5.98 -7.59 -5.93
N HIS A 245 -7.17 -7.32 -6.45
CA HIS A 245 -7.55 -5.99 -6.94
C HIS A 245 -8.28 -5.25 -5.81
N ILE A 246 -7.76 -4.11 -5.35
CA ILE A 246 -8.32 -3.36 -4.22
C ILE A 246 -8.54 -1.91 -4.67
N HIS A 247 -9.79 -1.52 -4.91
CA HIS A 247 -10.11 -0.24 -5.55
C HIS A 247 -11.50 0.27 -5.19
N ASP A 248 -11.78 1.55 -5.46
CA ASP A 248 -13.07 2.18 -5.11
C ASP A 248 -13.43 2.01 -3.62
N CYS A 249 -12.43 1.97 -2.74
CA CYS A 249 -12.62 1.93 -1.29
C CYS A 249 -13.21 3.27 -0.82
N ARG A 250 -14.19 3.20 0.09
CA ARG A 250 -15.03 4.34 0.49
C ARG A 250 -15.11 4.45 2.01
N PRO A 251 -15.35 5.66 2.55
CA PRO A 251 -15.63 5.81 3.97
C PRO A 251 -16.88 5.03 4.34
N THR A 252 -16.83 4.27 5.44
CA THR A 252 -18.00 3.58 6.00
C THR A 252 -18.33 4.16 7.37
N GLY A 253 -19.63 4.34 7.66
CA GLY A 253 -20.09 4.95 8.91
C GLY A 253 -19.92 4.03 10.12
N ASN A 254 -20.02 4.61 11.33
CA ASN A 254 -19.79 3.90 12.59
C ASN A 254 -20.60 2.59 12.73
N ALA A 255 -19.97 1.53 13.23
CA ALA A 255 -20.62 0.23 13.44
C ALA A 255 -19.92 -0.59 14.53
N MET A 256 -20.56 -1.68 14.96
CA MET A 256 -19.86 -2.78 15.63
C MET A 256 -19.19 -3.66 14.57
N VAL A 257 -17.91 -4.01 14.77
CA VAL A 257 -17.13 -4.86 13.86
C VAL A 257 -16.43 -5.96 14.64
N ARG A 258 -16.52 -7.21 14.16
CA ARG A 258 -15.84 -8.36 14.75
C ARG A 258 -14.38 -8.43 14.29
N SER A 259 -13.47 -8.65 15.24
CA SER A 259 -12.02 -8.81 15.00
C SER A 259 -11.49 -10.20 15.33
N SER A 260 -12.16 -10.96 16.21
CA SER A 260 -11.84 -12.36 16.53
C SER A 260 -13.13 -13.17 16.79
N PRO A 261 -13.07 -14.50 16.99
CA PRO A 261 -14.26 -15.30 17.28
C PRO A 261 -14.92 -14.90 18.61
N SER A 262 -14.14 -14.36 19.55
CA SER A 262 -14.58 -13.91 20.87
C SER A 262 -14.83 -12.39 20.97
N HIS A 263 -14.20 -11.55 20.13
CA HIS A 263 -14.21 -10.09 20.27
C HIS A 263 -14.82 -9.36 19.06
N TYR A 264 -15.71 -8.40 19.37
CA TYR A 264 -16.21 -7.38 18.45
C TYR A 264 -16.33 -6.05 19.20
N GLY A 265 -16.03 -4.94 18.53
CA GLY A 265 -15.92 -3.62 19.16
C GLY A 265 -16.56 -2.51 18.32
N TRP A 266 -16.81 -1.36 18.95
CA TRP A 266 -17.31 -0.18 18.25
C TRP A 266 -16.19 0.45 17.42
N ARG A 267 -16.49 0.72 16.15
CA ARG A 267 -15.63 1.40 15.20
C ARG A 267 -16.26 2.71 14.77
N THR A 268 -15.43 3.76 14.72
CA THR A 268 -15.78 5.04 14.11
C THR A 268 -15.73 4.92 12.58
N MET A 269 -16.03 6.02 11.89
CA MET A 269 -15.87 6.11 10.46
C MET A 269 -14.46 5.67 10.04
N ALA A 270 -14.39 4.76 9.06
CA ALA A 270 -13.15 4.42 8.37
C ALA A 270 -12.93 5.44 7.24
N ASP A 271 -11.68 5.84 6.99
CA ASP A 271 -11.37 6.92 6.04
C ASP A 271 -11.48 6.47 4.57
N GLY A 272 -11.28 5.18 4.30
CA GLY A 272 -11.44 4.58 2.97
C GLY A 272 -10.13 4.17 2.28
N ASP A 273 -9.07 3.91 3.05
CA ASP A 273 -7.82 3.30 2.57
C ASP A 273 -8.05 1.95 1.89
N ALA A 274 -7.17 1.56 0.96
CA ALA A 274 -7.17 0.21 0.42
C ALA A 274 -6.63 -0.83 1.43
N VAL A 275 -5.46 -0.55 2.04
CA VAL A 275 -4.82 -1.36 3.08
C VAL A 275 -4.28 -0.46 4.19
N SER A 276 -4.95 -0.44 5.34
CA SER A 276 -4.53 0.31 6.52
C SER A 276 -3.78 -0.61 7.51
N ILE A 277 -2.57 -0.24 7.93
CA ILE A 277 -1.64 -1.03 8.75
C ILE A 277 -1.31 -0.27 10.04
N PHE A 278 -1.93 -0.66 11.15
CA PHE A 278 -1.97 0.12 12.38
C PHE A 278 -1.31 -0.62 13.54
N GLY A 279 -0.12 -0.19 13.97
CA GLY A 279 0.64 -0.82 15.06
C GLY A 279 0.89 -2.31 14.86
N ALA A 280 1.14 -2.73 13.62
CA ALA A 280 1.24 -4.12 13.19
C ALA A 280 2.65 -4.45 12.65
N SER A 281 3.06 -5.72 12.68
CA SER A 281 4.41 -6.12 12.25
C SER A 281 4.48 -7.43 11.44
N HIS A 282 5.53 -7.59 10.65
CA HIS A 282 5.70 -8.73 9.74
C HIS A 282 4.56 -8.80 8.72
N ILE A 283 4.46 -7.76 7.90
CA ILE A 283 3.40 -7.57 6.91
C ILE A 283 3.99 -7.58 5.50
N TRP A 284 3.32 -8.26 4.58
CA TRP A 284 3.72 -8.30 3.17
C TRP A 284 2.53 -8.06 2.26
N VAL A 285 2.59 -7.00 1.45
CA VAL A 285 1.58 -6.67 0.41
C VAL A 285 2.23 -6.88 -0.95
N ASP A 286 1.75 -7.87 -1.70
CA ASP A 286 2.44 -8.40 -2.87
C ASP A 286 1.50 -8.62 -4.08
N HIS A 287 1.95 -8.31 -5.30
CA HIS A 287 1.18 -8.57 -6.54
C HIS A 287 -0.27 -8.05 -6.54
N CYS A 288 -0.57 -7.01 -5.75
CA CYS A 288 -1.89 -6.41 -5.71
C CYS A 288 -2.00 -5.25 -6.71
N SER A 289 -3.20 -5.04 -7.27
CA SER A 289 -3.53 -3.85 -8.07
C SER A 289 -4.36 -2.90 -7.21
N LEU A 290 -3.89 -1.66 -7.01
CA LEU A 290 -4.52 -0.69 -6.11
C LEU A 290 -4.80 0.65 -6.81
N SER A 291 -6.03 1.16 -6.71
CA SER A 291 -6.44 2.40 -7.38
C SER A 291 -7.72 3.04 -6.82
N ASN A 292 -7.93 4.33 -7.10
CA ASN A 292 -9.20 5.04 -6.91
C ASN A 292 -9.88 4.91 -5.52
N CYS A 293 -9.12 4.74 -4.44
CA CYS A 293 -9.64 4.78 -3.07
C CYS A 293 -9.91 6.22 -2.60
N ALA A 294 -10.71 6.37 -1.55
CA ALA A 294 -11.18 7.66 -1.06
C ALA A 294 -10.13 8.47 -0.26
N ASP A 295 -9.23 7.81 0.48
CA ASP A 295 -8.11 8.47 1.18
C ASP A 295 -6.75 7.98 0.67
N GLY A 296 -6.11 6.97 1.28
CA GLY A 296 -4.86 6.37 0.78
C GLY A 296 -5.00 5.03 0.03
N LEU A 297 -3.90 4.51 -0.53
CA LEU A 297 -3.84 3.09 -0.97
C LEU A 297 -3.17 2.21 0.08
N ILE A 298 -1.97 2.55 0.57
CA ILE A 298 -1.30 1.81 1.64
C ILE A 298 -0.79 2.76 2.72
N ASP A 299 -1.44 2.71 3.88
CA ASP A 299 -1.12 3.56 5.02
C ASP A 299 -0.57 2.71 6.18
N ALA A 300 0.66 2.98 6.62
CA ALA A 300 1.32 2.26 7.71
C ALA A 300 1.72 3.24 8.81
N ILE A 301 1.14 3.09 10.00
CA ILE A 301 1.20 4.11 11.07
C ILE A 301 1.31 3.48 12.47
N MET A 302 1.56 4.31 13.49
CA MET A 302 1.43 3.93 14.90
C MET A 302 2.41 2.85 15.36
N GLY A 303 3.66 2.93 14.90
CA GLY A 303 4.73 1.98 15.23
C GLY A 303 4.71 0.71 14.38
N SER A 304 3.94 0.66 13.30
CA SER A 304 4.01 -0.47 12.34
C SER A 304 5.41 -0.62 11.77
N THR A 305 5.91 -1.85 11.63
CA THR A 305 7.28 -2.12 11.19
C THR A 305 7.43 -3.52 10.57
N ALA A 306 8.62 -3.87 10.07
CA ALA A 306 8.87 -5.13 9.37
C ALA A 306 7.89 -5.36 8.20
N ILE A 307 7.83 -4.38 7.30
CA ILE A 307 6.88 -4.37 6.17
C ILE A 307 7.64 -4.51 4.84
N THR A 308 7.10 -5.30 3.92
CA THR A 308 7.48 -5.27 2.51
C THR A 308 6.24 -5.00 1.65
N VAL A 309 6.38 -4.08 0.70
CA VAL A 309 5.39 -3.77 -0.33
C VAL A 309 6.05 -4.05 -1.68
N SER A 310 5.64 -5.10 -2.39
CA SER A 310 6.33 -5.54 -3.61
C SER A 310 5.43 -5.96 -4.76
N ASN A 311 5.94 -5.82 -5.99
CA ASN A 311 5.26 -6.27 -7.21
C ASN A 311 3.84 -5.69 -7.43
N ASN A 312 3.45 -4.64 -6.70
CA ASN A 312 2.11 -4.08 -6.78
C ASN A 312 2.02 -3.09 -7.95
N TYR A 313 0.82 -2.94 -8.49
CA TYR A 313 0.49 -1.95 -9.51
C TYR A 313 -0.40 -0.87 -8.90
N PHE A 314 0.10 0.36 -8.86
CA PHE A 314 -0.61 1.53 -8.34
C PHE A 314 -1.03 2.43 -9.50
N THR A 315 -2.31 2.85 -9.55
CA THR A 315 -2.80 3.81 -10.57
C THR A 315 -3.93 4.70 -10.04
N HIS A 316 -4.25 5.76 -10.79
CA HIS A 316 -5.48 6.58 -10.65
C HIS A 316 -5.78 7.00 -9.21
N HIS A 317 -4.82 7.66 -8.55
CA HIS A 317 -4.94 7.98 -7.14
C HIS A 317 -4.01 9.12 -6.68
N ASN A 318 -4.46 9.94 -5.73
CA ASN A 318 -3.70 11.08 -5.24
C ASN A 318 -2.64 10.67 -4.19
N GLU A 319 -3.06 10.05 -3.10
CA GLU A 319 -2.28 9.94 -1.86
C GLU A 319 -1.78 8.51 -1.64
N VAL A 320 -0.94 8.02 -2.57
CA VAL A 320 -0.64 6.57 -2.74
C VAL A 320 -0.24 5.83 -1.47
N MET A 321 0.80 6.27 -0.76
CA MET A 321 1.36 5.51 0.36
C MET A 321 1.91 6.42 1.47
N LEU A 322 1.28 6.41 2.64
CA LEU A 322 1.75 7.15 3.83
C LEU A 322 2.44 6.20 4.83
N LEU A 323 3.70 6.47 5.13
CA LEU A 323 4.49 5.70 6.08
C LEU A 323 4.86 6.59 7.27
N GLY A 324 4.09 6.45 8.36
CA GLY A 324 4.09 7.30 9.54
C GLY A 324 3.16 8.51 9.39
N HIS A 325 2.22 8.69 10.33
CA HIS A 325 1.13 9.68 10.21
C HIS A 325 1.45 11.09 10.72
N SER A 326 2.32 11.21 11.74
CA SER A 326 2.55 12.45 12.46
C SER A 326 4.03 12.69 12.75
N ASP A 327 4.49 13.91 12.46
CA ASP A 327 5.83 14.41 12.78
C ASP A 327 6.14 14.36 14.29
N SER A 328 5.13 14.35 15.16
CA SER A 328 5.31 14.24 16.62
C SER A 328 5.31 12.79 17.14
N TYR A 329 5.00 11.79 16.32
CA TYR A 329 4.84 10.41 16.77
C TYR A 329 6.15 9.61 16.70
N VAL A 330 7.04 9.88 17.66
CA VAL A 330 8.43 9.39 17.66
C VAL A 330 8.59 7.85 17.71
N LYS A 331 7.54 7.08 18.01
CA LYS A 331 7.59 5.60 17.91
C LYS A 331 7.73 5.12 16.45
N ASP A 332 7.32 5.92 15.47
CA ASP A 332 7.53 5.61 14.05
C ASP A 332 9.03 5.62 13.67
N LYS A 333 9.97 6.03 14.56
CA LYS A 333 11.42 5.85 14.34
C LYS A 333 11.85 4.38 14.20
N ALA A 334 11.08 3.45 14.76
CA ALA A 334 11.32 2.01 14.60
C ALA A 334 10.64 1.42 13.36
N MET A 335 9.94 2.22 12.56
CA MET A 335 9.30 1.79 11.30
C MET A 335 10.37 1.43 10.27
N GLN A 336 10.26 0.23 9.69
CA GLN A 336 11.19 -0.27 8.68
C GLN A 336 10.40 -0.91 7.53
N VAL A 337 10.52 -0.34 6.33
CA VAL A 337 9.72 -0.72 5.16
C VAL A 337 10.59 -0.90 3.92
N THR A 338 10.39 -2.00 3.19
CA THR A 338 10.96 -2.23 1.85
C THR A 338 9.88 -2.04 0.80
N ILE A 339 10.11 -1.15 -0.16
CA ILE A 339 9.24 -0.87 -1.29
C ILE A 339 10.01 -1.36 -2.53
N ALA A 340 9.62 -2.50 -3.11
CA ALA A 340 10.42 -3.18 -4.14
C ALA A 340 9.65 -3.70 -5.35
N PHE A 341 10.16 -3.48 -6.57
CA PHE A 341 9.56 -3.98 -7.82
C PHE A 341 8.10 -3.56 -8.09
N ASN A 342 7.61 -2.51 -7.43
CA ASN A 342 6.28 -1.99 -7.71
C ASN A 342 6.29 -1.17 -9.01
N HIS A 343 5.13 -1.09 -9.66
CA HIS A 343 4.88 -0.18 -10.76
C HIS A 343 3.97 0.97 -10.29
N PHE A 344 4.50 2.18 -10.30
CA PHE A 344 3.77 3.42 -10.03
C PHE A 344 3.34 4.03 -11.37
N GLY A 345 2.11 3.71 -11.76
CA GLY A 345 1.54 3.87 -13.10
C GLY A 345 0.74 5.15 -13.30
N GLU A 346 -0.11 5.14 -14.32
CA GLU A 346 -0.93 6.28 -14.77
C GLU A 346 -1.82 6.87 -13.67
N GLY A 347 -2.05 8.19 -13.72
CA GLY A 347 -2.99 8.89 -12.85
C GLY A 347 -2.56 9.01 -11.38
N LEU A 348 -1.30 8.76 -11.06
CA LEU A 348 -0.75 8.99 -9.73
C LEU A 348 -0.27 10.43 -9.54
N ILE A 349 -0.54 11.03 -8.38
CA ILE A 349 -0.15 12.42 -8.08
C ILE A 349 1.10 12.49 -7.19
N GLN A 350 1.10 11.79 -6.05
CA GLN A 350 2.13 11.92 -5.01
C GLN A 350 2.21 10.73 -4.04
N ARG A 351 3.13 10.81 -3.07
CA ARG A 351 3.33 9.88 -1.94
C ARG A 351 3.71 8.45 -2.33
N MET A 352 4.80 8.28 -3.09
CA MET A 352 5.27 6.97 -3.57
C MET A 352 6.70 6.62 -3.12
N PRO A 353 6.99 6.51 -1.80
CA PRO A 353 6.13 6.75 -0.63
C PRO A 353 6.21 8.21 -0.11
N ARG A 354 5.35 8.56 0.85
CA ARG A 354 5.58 9.69 1.78
C ARG A 354 5.94 9.16 3.17
N CYS A 355 7.15 9.43 3.63
CA CYS A 355 7.72 8.85 4.85
C CYS A 355 7.87 9.83 6.01
N ARG A 356 7.90 9.29 7.24
CA ARG A 356 8.29 10.00 8.47
C ARG A 356 9.12 9.09 9.39
N HIS A 357 10.09 9.68 10.10
CA HIS A 357 10.94 9.07 11.15
C HIS A 357 11.79 7.84 10.78
N GLY A 358 11.17 6.78 10.27
CA GLY A 358 11.76 5.45 10.13
C GLY A 358 12.77 5.29 8.97
N TYR A 359 13.00 4.03 8.62
CA TYR A 359 13.97 3.62 7.61
C TYR A 359 13.28 2.95 6.41
N PHE A 360 13.56 3.47 5.22
CA PHE A 360 12.82 3.15 4.00
C PHE A 360 13.79 2.76 2.88
N HIS A 361 13.70 1.51 2.44
CA HIS A 361 14.46 0.99 1.30
C HIS A 361 13.55 0.95 0.07
N VAL A 362 13.77 1.87 -0.88
CA VAL A 362 12.99 2.02 -2.11
C VAL A 362 13.84 1.49 -3.26
N VAL A 363 13.58 0.26 -3.71
CA VAL A 363 14.50 -0.47 -4.59
C VAL A 363 13.85 -1.06 -5.83
N ASN A 364 14.45 -0.84 -6.99
CA ASN A 364 14.02 -1.43 -8.26
C ASN A 364 12.50 -1.24 -8.60
N ASN A 365 11.89 -0.12 -8.21
CA ASN A 365 10.53 0.22 -8.63
C ASN A 365 10.55 0.98 -9.97
N ASP A 366 9.46 0.88 -10.74
CA ASP A 366 9.27 1.64 -11.98
C ASP A 366 8.23 2.74 -11.79
N TYR A 367 8.63 3.99 -11.98
CA TYR A 367 7.78 5.17 -11.87
C TYR A 367 7.56 5.76 -13.26
N THR A 368 6.37 5.56 -13.80
CA THR A 368 5.97 6.08 -15.13
C THR A 368 5.09 7.32 -15.05
N HIS A 369 4.50 7.60 -13.87
CA HIS A 369 3.72 8.82 -13.63
C HIS A 369 3.90 9.38 -12.22
N TRP A 370 3.92 10.71 -12.13
CA TRP A 370 3.56 11.48 -10.95
C TRP A 370 3.18 12.90 -11.42
N GLU A 371 2.29 13.60 -10.71
CA GLU A 371 1.96 14.99 -11.03
C GLU A 371 2.70 16.00 -10.16
N MET A 372 3.01 15.66 -8.90
CA MET A 372 3.63 16.58 -7.93
C MET A 372 5.04 16.16 -7.50
N TYR A 373 5.21 14.92 -7.04
CA TYR A 373 6.51 14.30 -6.69
C TYR A 373 6.33 12.79 -6.57
N ALA A 374 7.43 12.02 -6.68
CA ALA A 374 7.38 10.59 -6.39
C ALA A 374 7.62 10.32 -4.90
N ILE A 375 8.83 10.56 -4.41
CA ILE A 375 9.25 10.27 -3.03
C ILE A 375 9.17 11.53 -2.18
N GLY A 376 8.57 11.45 -0.99
CA GLY A 376 8.50 12.58 -0.08
C GLY A 376 8.58 12.23 1.40
N GLY A 377 8.58 13.25 2.25
CA GLY A 377 8.56 13.04 3.70
C GLY A 377 8.75 14.28 4.55
N SER A 378 8.50 14.11 5.85
CA SER A 378 8.72 15.10 6.92
C SER A 378 9.21 14.38 8.19
N ALA A 379 9.75 15.11 9.17
CA ALA A 379 10.34 14.54 10.39
C ALA A 379 11.40 13.43 10.16
N GLU A 380 12.49 13.76 9.45
CA GLU A 380 13.74 12.98 9.42
C GLU A 380 13.63 11.48 9.05
N PRO A 381 12.90 11.09 7.99
CA PRO A 381 12.96 9.71 7.51
C PRO A 381 14.31 9.45 6.83
N THR A 382 14.87 8.25 7.02
CA THR A 382 16.00 7.75 6.22
C THR A 382 15.47 7.05 4.99
N ILE A 383 15.81 7.54 3.79
CA ILE A 383 15.32 7.02 2.51
C ILE A 383 16.50 6.62 1.63
N ASN A 384 16.61 5.33 1.32
CA ASN A 384 17.59 4.78 0.40
C ASN A 384 16.88 4.38 -0.92
N SER A 385 16.95 5.25 -1.93
CA SER A 385 16.51 4.98 -3.30
C SER A 385 17.62 4.26 -4.06
N GLN A 386 17.39 3.04 -4.53
CA GLN A 386 18.41 2.24 -5.22
C GLN A 386 17.86 1.51 -6.45
N GLY A 387 18.47 1.72 -7.63
CA GLY A 387 18.14 0.99 -8.86
C GLY A 387 16.74 1.19 -9.43
N ASN A 388 15.99 2.21 -9.02
CA ASN A 388 14.66 2.53 -9.53
C ASN A 388 14.74 3.19 -10.92
N ARG A 389 13.61 3.28 -11.62
CA ARG A 389 13.46 4.07 -12.86
C ARG A 389 12.43 5.17 -12.65
N TYR A 390 12.82 6.40 -12.91
CA TYR A 390 11.99 7.60 -12.76
C TYR A 390 11.80 8.26 -14.13
N LEU A 391 10.65 8.06 -14.76
CA LEU A 391 10.26 8.79 -15.97
C LEU A 391 9.46 10.04 -15.58
N ALA A 392 10.13 11.20 -15.54
CA ALA A 392 9.45 12.43 -15.13
C ALA A 392 8.30 12.81 -16.06
N PRO A 393 7.21 13.40 -15.52
CA PRO A 393 6.13 13.96 -16.32
C PRO A 393 6.64 15.07 -17.24
N THR A 394 5.86 15.44 -18.25
CA THR A 394 6.21 16.54 -19.17
C THR A 394 6.32 17.90 -18.45
N ASN A 395 5.55 18.10 -17.38
CA ASN A 395 5.56 19.31 -16.56
C ASN A 395 6.98 19.67 -16.05
N PRO A 396 7.54 20.85 -16.41
CA PRO A 396 8.88 21.26 -15.99
C PRO A 396 8.98 21.53 -14.47
N PHE A 397 7.87 21.75 -13.77
CA PHE A 397 7.85 21.99 -12.32
C PHE A 397 7.75 20.71 -11.48
N ALA A 398 7.57 19.54 -12.11
CA ALA A 398 7.46 18.23 -11.45
C ALA A 398 8.64 17.30 -11.80
N LYS A 399 9.80 17.86 -12.15
CA LYS A 399 11.02 17.11 -12.50
C LYS A 399 11.79 16.58 -11.29
N GLU A 400 11.64 17.20 -10.13
CA GLU A 400 12.27 16.69 -8.90
C GLU A 400 11.49 15.46 -8.41
N VAL A 401 12.20 14.33 -8.28
CA VAL A 401 11.67 13.08 -7.72
C VAL A 401 11.31 13.24 -6.24
N THR A 402 12.06 14.08 -5.52
CA THR A 402 12.05 14.23 -4.07
C THR A 402 11.28 15.45 -3.56
N LYS A 403 10.45 15.29 -2.53
CA LYS A 403 9.77 16.40 -1.83
C LYS A 403 9.92 16.34 -0.31
N ARG A 404 10.69 17.27 0.26
CA ARG A 404 10.67 17.53 1.71
C ARG A 404 9.48 18.42 2.03
N VAL A 405 8.56 17.93 2.84
CA VAL A 405 7.29 18.62 3.14
C VAL A 405 7.51 19.62 4.27
N GLU A 406 7.13 20.88 4.03
CA GLU A 406 7.06 21.98 5.02
C GLU A 406 8.32 22.22 5.87
N THR A 407 9.49 21.77 5.40
CA THR A 407 10.74 21.79 6.17
C THR A 407 11.77 22.73 5.54
N ALA A 408 12.40 23.58 6.35
CA ALA A 408 13.48 24.47 5.90
C ALA A 408 14.73 23.69 5.47
N GLN A 409 15.43 24.18 4.44
CA GLN A 409 16.63 23.53 3.89
C GLN A 409 17.79 23.41 4.91
N THR A 410 17.86 24.32 5.88
CA THR A 410 18.80 24.24 7.01
C THR A 410 18.57 23.03 7.91
N ILE A 411 17.35 22.48 7.94
CA ILE A 411 16.98 21.31 8.74
C ILE A 411 17.14 20.04 7.91
N TRP A 412 16.44 19.93 6.77
CA TRP A 412 16.40 18.65 6.03
C TRP A 412 17.71 18.26 5.37
N LYS A 413 18.67 19.18 5.20
CA LYS A 413 20.03 18.83 4.72
C LYS A 413 20.74 17.80 5.61
N GLY A 414 20.37 17.67 6.88
CA GLY A 414 20.86 16.62 7.78
C GLY A 414 20.24 15.24 7.55
N TRP A 415 19.06 15.16 6.92
CA TRP A 415 18.32 13.90 6.76
C TRP A 415 18.96 12.99 5.71
N ASN A 416 19.08 11.70 5.99
CA ASN A 416 19.72 10.72 5.10
C ASN A 416 18.81 10.32 3.93
N TRP A 417 18.88 11.06 2.81
CA TRP A 417 18.15 10.71 1.58
C TRP A 417 19.17 10.44 0.48
N ARG A 418 19.26 9.18 0.05
CA ARG A 418 20.30 8.66 -0.85
C ARG A 418 19.66 8.15 -2.15
N SER A 419 20.38 8.28 -3.25
CA SER A 419 20.03 7.75 -4.57
C SER A 419 21.26 7.06 -5.17
N GLU A 420 21.11 5.82 -5.64
CA GLU A 420 22.21 5.01 -6.17
C GLU A 420 21.72 4.10 -7.31
N GLY A 421 22.32 4.19 -8.50
CA GLY A 421 21.94 3.34 -9.64
C GLY A 421 20.54 3.61 -10.23
N ASP A 422 19.83 4.62 -9.72
CA ASP A 422 18.55 5.07 -10.25
C ASP A 422 18.69 5.62 -11.69
N LEU A 423 17.77 5.26 -12.59
CA LEU A 423 17.70 5.81 -13.94
C LEU A 423 16.69 6.95 -13.99
N LEU A 424 17.22 8.15 -14.23
CA LEU A 424 16.49 9.40 -14.30
C LEU A 424 16.21 9.76 -15.77
N LEU A 425 14.94 9.75 -16.19
CA LEU A 425 14.51 10.00 -17.56
C LEU A 425 13.67 11.27 -17.68
N ASN A 426 13.60 11.82 -18.89
CA ASN A 426 12.84 13.05 -19.20
C ASN A 426 13.18 14.25 -18.29
N GLY A 427 14.45 14.37 -17.89
CA GLY A 427 14.91 15.44 -16.99
C GLY A 427 14.56 15.24 -15.52
N ALA A 428 14.15 14.04 -15.09
CA ALA A 428 14.04 13.69 -13.68
C ALA A 428 15.36 13.98 -12.94
N PHE A 429 15.28 14.39 -11.67
CA PHE A 429 16.44 14.44 -10.79
C PHE A 429 16.07 14.15 -9.34
N PHE A 430 17.02 13.58 -8.59
CA PHE A 430 16.90 13.33 -7.15
C PHE A 430 17.82 14.30 -6.41
N THR A 431 17.30 15.02 -5.41
CA THR A 431 18.13 15.87 -4.55
C THR A 431 18.55 15.06 -3.31
N PRO A 432 19.82 14.65 -3.15
CA PRO A 432 20.26 13.91 -1.96
C PRO A 432 20.47 14.82 -0.74
N SER A 433 20.54 14.22 0.45
CA SER A 433 20.86 14.91 1.72
C SER A 433 21.47 13.94 2.75
N GLY A 434 22.02 14.50 3.83
CA GLY A 434 22.71 13.76 4.89
C GLY A 434 24.21 13.64 4.63
N ALA A 435 24.93 13.05 5.59
CA ALA A 435 26.33 12.74 5.41
C ALA A 435 26.49 11.62 4.36
N GLY A 436 27.39 11.82 3.39
CA GLY A 436 27.83 10.77 2.47
C GLY A 436 28.26 9.55 3.28
N ALA A 437 27.66 8.40 2.97
CA ALA A 437 27.39 7.38 3.97
C ALA A 437 28.63 6.70 4.60
N SER A 438 28.38 6.05 5.74
CA SER A 438 29.33 5.23 6.49
C SER A 438 30.04 4.16 5.62
N ALA A 439 31.21 3.72 6.06
CA ALA A 439 32.06 2.75 5.34
C ALA A 439 31.47 1.31 5.21
N SER A 440 30.24 1.09 5.67
CA SER A 440 29.40 -0.07 5.36
C SER A 440 28.66 0.12 4.04
N TYR A 441 28.06 1.29 3.82
CA TYR A 441 27.33 1.64 2.59
C TYR A 441 28.27 1.66 1.37
N SER A 442 29.52 2.10 1.51
CA SER A 442 30.50 2.02 0.41
C SER A 442 30.93 0.57 0.06
N ARG A 443 30.70 -0.40 0.95
CA ARG A 443 30.80 -1.84 0.66
C ARG A 443 29.52 -2.43 0.08
N ALA A 444 28.35 -1.82 0.31
CA ALA A 444 27.12 -2.14 -0.40
C ALA A 444 27.08 -1.51 -1.81
N SER A 445 27.70 -0.33 -2.00
CA SER A 445 27.68 0.41 -3.26
C SER A 445 28.75 -0.04 -4.27
N SER A 446 29.86 -0.61 -3.82
CA SER A 446 30.77 -1.40 -4.68
C SER A 446 30.13 -2.70 -5.20
N LEU A 447 28.92 -2.96 -4.75
CA LEU A 447 28.13 -4.17 -4.90
C LEU A 447 26.73 -3.87 -5.49
N GLY A 448 26.56 -2.66 -6.05
CA GLY A 448 25.29 -1.93 -6.17
C GLY A 448 24.14 -2.57 -6.95
N ALA A 449 22.98 -1.92 -6.79
CA ALA A 449 21.74 -2.19 -7.51
C ALA A 449 21.99 -2.23 -9.03
N LYS A 450 21.50 -3.27 -9.70
CA LYS A 450 21.82 -3.49 -11.12
C LYS A 450 20.98 -2.59 -12.02
N SER A 451 21.59 -2.18 -13.14
CA SER A 451 21.02 -1.29 -14.16
C SER A 451 19.51 -1.40 -14.32
N SER A 452 18.86 -0.31 -13.96
CA SER A 452 17.44 0.01 -14.09
C SER A 452 16.90 -0.10 -15.52
N SER A 453 17.78 -0.24 -16.53
CA SER A 453 17.41 -0.68 -17.89
C SER A 453 16.80 -2.10 -17.96
N MET A 454 16.94 -2.91 -16.90
CA MET A 454 16.35 -4.26 -16.82
C MET A 454 14.99 -4.29 -16.10
N LEU A 455 14.50 -3.17 -15.55
CA LEU A 455 13.28 -3.15 -14.73
C LEU A 455 12.03 -3.61 -15.48
N LEU A 456 11.92 -3.32 -16.78
CA LEU A 456 10.83 -3.80 -17.65
C LEU A 456 10.71 -5.34 -17.69
N THR A 457 11.73 -6.07 -17.21
CA THR A 457 11.72 -7.54 -17.10
C THR A 457 11.73 -8.06 -15.65
N MET A 458 11.75 -7.17 -14.66
CA MET A 458 11.66 -7.52 -13.23
C MET A 458 10.31 -7.10 -12.63
N VAL A 459 9.76 -5.99 -13.14
CA VAL A 459 8.42 -5.47 -12.88
C VAL A 459 7.52 -5.96 -14.03
N ILE A 460 7.31 -7.27 -14.09
CA ILE A 460 6.38 -7.87 -15.08
C ILE A 460 4.96 -7.70 -14.54
N TYR A 461 4.38 -6.54 -14.85
CA TYR A 461 2.93 -6.43 -14.96
C TYR A 461 2.50 -7.17 -16.22
N ASP A 462 1.58 -8.13 -16.09
CA ASP A 462 0.94 -8.78 -17.23
C ASP A 462 -0.42 -8.14 -17.47
N PRO A 463 -0.55 -7.17 -18.41
CA PRO A 463 -1.84 -6.59 -18.76
C PRO A 463 -2.79 -7.59 -19.43
N LEU A 464 -2.34 -8.80 -19.79
CA LEU A 464 -3.15 -9.80 -20.50
C LEU A 464 -3.87 -10.78 -19.57
N GLN A 465 -3.81 -10.58 -18.24
CA GLN A 465 -4.66 -11.33 -17.32
C GLN A 465 -6.16 -10.98 -17.45
N GLU A 466 -6.53 -9.97 -18.25
CA GLU A 466 -7.92 -9.70 -18.65
C GLU A 466 -8.48 -10.66 -19.73
N ASP A 467 -7.64 -11.31 -20.55
CA ASP A 467 -8.10 -12.03 -21.77
C ASP A 467 -7.49 -13.44 -22.01
N SER A 468 -6.71 -13.97 -21.07
CA SER A 468 -6.11 -15.32 -21.18
C SER A 468 -7.04 -16.43 -20.67
N PRO A 469 -7.56 -17.35 -21.51
CA PRO A 469 -8.31 -18.49 -21.03
C PRO A 469 -7.39 -19.46 -20.29
N PHE A 470 -7.58 -19.58 -18.97
CA PHE A 470 -6.89 -20.58 -18.15
C PHE A 470 -6.99 -21.98 -18.79
N PRO A 471 -5.91 -22.78 -18.79
CA PRO A 471 -5.99 -24.17 -19.21
C PRO A 471 -7.00 -24.89 -18.32
N GLN A 472 -8.08 -25.37 -18.95
CA GLN A 472 -9.09 -26.17 -18.27
C GLN A 472 -8.41 -27.37 -17.59
N PRO A 473 -8.89 -27.81 -16.40
CA PRO A 473 -8.42 -29.05 -15.82
C PRO A 473 -8.61 -30.19 -16.85
N PRO A 474 -7.68 -31.15 -16.94
CA PRO A 474 -7.83 -32.26 -17.86
C PRO A 474 -9.16 -32.98 -17.57
N PRO A 475 -9.92 -33.37 -18.61
CA PRO A 475 -11.20 -34.05 -18.41
C PRO A 475 -10.96 -35.32 -17.56
N ALA A 476 -11.85 -35.55 -16.60
CA ALA A 476 -11.79 -36.74 -15.76
C ALA A 476 -11.73 -38.00 -16.64
N PRO A 477 -10.91 -39.01 -16.29
CA PRO A 477 -10.74 -40.19 -17.12
C PRO A 477 -12.09 -40.87 -17.39
N ASN A 478 -12.32 -41.21 -18.67
CA ASN A 478 -13.58 -41.72 -19.18
C ASN A 478 -14.18 -42.81 -18.28
N CYS A 479 -15.29 -42.49 -17.61
CA CYS A 479 -16.12 -43.50 -16.97
C CYS A 479 -17.05 -44.09 -18.03
N GLU A 480 -16.59 -45.15 -18.71
CA GLU A 480 -17.31 -45.83 -19.80
C GLU A 480 -18.68 -46.40 -19.41
N HIS A 481 -19.05 -46.36 -18.13
CA HIS A 481 -20.37 -46.77 -17.64
C HIS A 481 -21.47 -45.71 -17.71
N CYS A 482 -21.15 -44.43 -17.93
CA CYS A 482 -22.18 -43.37 -17.92
C CYS A 482 -22.90 -43.16 -19.28
N GLN A 483 -22.37 -43.69 -20.39
CA GLN A 483 -22.92 -43.42 -21.73
C GLN A 483 -24.21 -44.21 -22.08
N TRP A 484 -24.63 -45.16 -21.25
CA TRP A 484 -25.80 -46.01 -21.55
C TRP A 484 -27.15 -45.48 -21.06
N GLN A 485 -27.20 -44.37 -20.31
CA GLN A 485 -28.46 -43.83 -19.76
C GLN A 485 -29.03 -42.60 -20.50
N GLN A 486 -28.26 -41.93 -21.38
CA GLN A 486 -28.77 -40.76 -22.14
C GLN A 486 -29.38 -41.10 -23.51
N ALA A 487 -29.22 -42.33 -24.02
CA ALA A 487 -29.70 -42.72 -25.35
C ALA A 487 -31.18 -43.17 -25.42
N ARG A 488 -32.00 -42.93 -24.38
CA ARG A 488 -33.40 -43.38 -24.28
C ARG A 488 -34.45 -42.26 -24.09
N SER A 489 -34.09 -40.99 -24.24
CA SER A 489 -35.00 -39.85 -24.01
C SER A 489 -35.21 -38.93 -25.20
N VAL A 490 -34.94 -39.38 -26.44
CA VAL A 490 -35.14 -38.61 -27.69
C VAL A 490 -35.81 -39.48 -28.75
N ALA A 491 -36.87 -40.18 -28.35
CA ALA A 491 -37.74 -40.96 -29.23
C ALA A 491 -39.15 -41.08 -28.62
N ASP A 492 -39.84 -39.95 -28.54
CA ASP A 492 -41.31 -39.78 -28.48
C ASP A 492 -41.63 -38.34 -28.94
#